data_AF-A0A941MXD3-F1
#
_entry.id   AF-A0A941MXD3-F1
#
_cell.length_a   1.000
_cell.length_b   1.000
_cell.length_c   1.000
_cell.angle_alpha   90.00
_cell.angle_beta   90.00
_cell.angle_gamma   90.00
#
_symmetry.space_group_name_H-M   'P 1'
#
loop_
_entity.id
_entity.type
_entity.pdbx_description
1 polymer ?
#
loop_
_entity_poly.entity_id
_entity_poly.type
_entity_poly.pdbx_seq_one_letter_code
_entity_poly.pdbx_strand_id
1 'polypeptide(L)'
;MLSLIFETVLPAYRQFHSDLLSHVLPDDFWQPFFVARLAEAVLAQGGPWTETERITTGALKQLNDFLGHRPVAVLETGQQMQPYPHERFRPIPLYLKGVGAATGRYQDLIVNALEILREMPTEILSAAYFDLDLLDELSLDLRAYDHGHPVYKRTNYTFGEWDPHCLDVSGRYRRFVVRVVILDALRDWIQQARDVPDDERVREASAVLAGTMLMASSVSGSGPDTHDSNVNLTSLLPKIARQRDAFYTRLLQTMKGKHAERLRREAQVVQQPFGRIRQHLNLYLAHYGCKQMQRAHLAYLFARMGYAEAARQQATIIPAAATRFETEIQLRLTLAQFDLDRGDVIQANQRVADVEELLNRGIDCGALVDPWNVLGFQGHFPLFMAREDSVADPRIDKLVSIMDQLFNGYSRLVCEAAAAGEKALCDIVSSRFGKLAEWWDKFATTAVADLPQVFGRESYESATRVTRALLAWNAQKVAAGDVSFWKRHVDEFESPRAYAIVVDLLLKKKDAVAAMNLLIQWLSVSDSVALESGIYSFCTLFMGWVNVVLTRSDETSWPLIRKFFDYLEVNAGEW
;
A
#
# COMPACT_ATOMS: atom_id res chain seq x y z
N MET A 1 28.53 -4.16 -24.81
CA MET A 1 28.57 -3.68 -23.41
C MET A 1 27.70 -2.45 -23.18
N LEU A 2 27.91 -1.32 -23.88
CA LEU A 2 27.02 -0.15 -23.74
C LEU A 2 25.56 -0.46 -24.10
N SER A 3 25.32 -1.22 -25.18
CA SER A 3 23.99 -1.73 -25.54
C SER A 3 23.38 -2.57 -24.41
N LEU A 4 24.13 -3.48 -23.77
CA LEU A 4 23.63 -4.24 -22.60
C LEU A 4 23.17 -3.32 -21.45
N ILE A 5 23.91 -2.25 -21.16
CA ILE A 5 23.57 -1.32 -20.08
C ILE A 5 22.31 -0.54 -20.43
N PHE A 6 22.29 0.13 -21.58
CA PHE A 6 21.25 1.12 -21.90
C PHE A 6 20.03 0.56 -22.62
N GLU A 7 20.18 -0.50 -23.41
CA GLU A 7 19.11 -1.09 -24.22
C GLU A 7 18.50 -2.32 -23.57
N THR A 8 19.19 -2.94 -22.60
CA THR A 8 18.69 -4.15 -21.92
C THR A 8 18.49 -3.94 -20.42
N VAL A 9 19.55 -3.68 -19.66
CA VAL A 9 19.51 -3.70 -18.19
C VAL A 9 18.73 -2.53 -17.63
N LEU A 10 18.94 -1.31 -18.13
CA LEU A 10 18.19 -0.14 -17.68
C LEU A 10 16.68 -0.24 -17.98
N PRO A 11 16.24 -0.61 -19.20
CA PRO A 11 14.83 -0.90 -19.46
C PRO A 11 14.27 -2.01 -18.58
N ALA A 12 15.01 -3.11 -18.40
CA ALA A 12 14.58 -4.22 -17.54
C ALA A 12 14.47 -3.79 -16.07
N TYR A 13 15.37 -2.94 -15.57
CA TYR A 13 15.30 -2.38 -14.22
C TYR A 13 14.04 -1.52 -14.04
N ARG A 14 13.74 -0.66 -15.02
CA ARG A 14 12.52 0.16 -15.00
C ARG A 14 11.25 -0.67 -15.07
N GLN A 15 11.26 -1.76 -15.84
CA GLN A 15 10.13 -2.69 -15.92
C GLN A 15 9.95 -3.46 -14.60
N PHE A 16 11.04 -3.95 -14.00
CA PHE A 16 11.01 -4.64 -12.71
C PHE A 16 10.45 -3.74 -11.59
N HIS A 17 10.76 -2.45 -11.65
CA HIS A 17 10.31 -1.44 -10.68
C HIS A 17 9.09 -0.63 -11.13
N SER A 18 8.37 -1.06 -12.17
CA SER A 18 7.25 -0.30 -12.72
C SER A 18 6.11 -0.10 -11.71
N ASP A 19 6.04 -0.95 -10.69
CA ASP A 19 5.07 -0.82 -9.61
C ASP A 19 5.58 0.07 -8.46
N LEU A 20 6.74 -0.22 -7.89
CA LEU A 20 7.29 0.53 -6.76
C LEU A 20 7.66 1.97 -7.12
N LEU A 21 8.23 2.17 -8.32
CA LEU A 21 8.80 3.44 -8.79
C LEU A 21 8.05 4.01 -9.99
N SER A 22 6.75 3.71 -10.12
CA SER A 22 5.91 4.13 -11.26
C SER A 22 5.92 5.64 -11.53
N HIS A 23 6.15 6.44 -10.47
CA HIS A 23 6.16 7.90 -10.52
C HIS A 23 7.51 8.51 -10.92
N VAL A 24 8.57 7.72 -10.91
CA VAL A 24 9.92 8.20 -11.21
C VAL A 24 10.04 8.41 -12.71
N LEU A 25 10.45 9.62 -13.11
CA LEU A 25 10.57 9.95 -14.53
C LEU A 25 11.74 9.18 -15.16
N PRO A 26 11.68 8.85 -16.45
CA PRO A 26 12.78 8.17 -17.14
C PRO A 26 14.12 8.89 -16.94
N ASP A 27 14.10 10.22 -16.99
CA ASP A 27 15.27 11.11 -16.85
C ASP A 27 15.94 11.00 -15.46
N ASP A 28 15.19 10.67 -14.40
CA ASP A 28 15.75 10.49 -13.07
C ASP A 28 16.65 9.24 -12.99
N PHE A 29 16.52 8.27 -13.90
CA PHE A 29 17.42 7.11 -13.96
C PHE A 29 18.73 7.38 -14.73
N TRP A 30 18.87 8.55 -15.36
CA TRP A 30 20.09 8.91 -16.12
C TRP A 30 21.12 9.66 -15.26
N GLN A 31 21.01 9.58 -13.93
CA GLN A 31 21.97 10.21 -13.03
C GLN A 31 23.36 9.57 -13.17
N PRO A 32 24.45 10.35 -13.18
CA PRO A 32 25.78 9.86 -13.53
C PRO A 32 26.23 8.65 -12.70
N PHE A 33 26.06 8.71 -11.38
CA PHE A 33 26.48 7.61 -10.50
C PHE A 33 25.51 6.43 -10.51
N PHE A 34 24.24 6.63 -10.88
CA PHE A 34 23.34 5.49 -11.09
C PHE A 34 23.78 4.69 -12.33
N VAL A 35 24.11 5.39 -13.43
CA VAL A 35 24.68 4.76 -14.64
C VAL A 35 26.00 4.04 -14.32
N ALA A 36 26.84 4.62 -13.46
CA ALA A 36 28.06 3.94 -12.99
C ALA A 36 27.73 2.62 -12.26
N ARG A 37 26.74 2.61 -11.36
CA ARG A 37 26.30 1.37 -10.67
C ARG A 37 25.71 0.34 -11.63
N LEU A 38 24.98 0.76 -12.67
CA LEU A 38 24.52 -0.15 -13.73
C LEU A 38 25.71 -0.79 -14.46
N ALA A 39 26.72 0.01 -14.82
CA ALA A 39 27.91 -0.48 -15.49
C ALA A 39 28.69 -1.45 -14.61
N GLU A 40 28.87 -1.15 -13.33
CA GLU A 40 29.50 -2.06 -12.35
C GLU A 40 28.75 -3.37 -12.22
N ALA A 41 27.41 -3.33 -12.10
CA ALA A 41 26.59 -4.53 -11.97
C ALA A 41 26.67 -5.42 -13.22
N VAL A 42 26.69 -4.82 -14.42
CA VAL A 42 26.87 -5.54 -15.69
C VAL A 42 28.27 -6.13 -15.79
N LEU A 43 29.30 -5.35 -15.49
CA LEU A 43 30.70 -5.80 -15.55
C LEU A 43 30.98 -6.95 -14.57
N ALA A 44 30.38 -6.91 -13.38
CA ALA A 44 30.51 -7.95 -12.37
C ALA A 44 29.97 -9.33 -12.83
N GLN A 45 29.06 -9.37 -13.81
CA GLN A 45 28.53 -10.63 -14.33
C GLN A 45 29.54 -11.41 -15.18
N GLY A 46 30.59 -10.75 -15.68
CA GLY A 46 31.61 -11.35 -16.53
C GLY A 46 31.11 -11.84 -17.89
N GLY A 47 32.06 -12.24 -18.75
CA GLY A 47 31.76 -12.86 -20.04
C GLY A 47 31.19 -14.28 -19.90
N PRO A 48 30.58 -14.84 -20.96
CA PRO A 48 30.43 -14.28 -22.31
C PRO A 48 29.42 -13.13 -22.36
N TRP A 49 29.78 -12.01 -23.00
CA TRP A 49 28.94 -10.80 -23.11
C TRP A 49 27.76 -10.93 -24.07
N THR A 50 27.59 -12.09 -24.70
CA THR A 50 26.46 -12.44 -25.57
C THR A 50 25.28 -13.01 -24.78
N GLU A 51 25.50 -13.46 -23.54
CA GLU A 51 24.47 -14.04 -22.68
C GLU A 51 23.64 -12.95 -21.98
N THR A 52 22.93 -12.18 -22.78
CA THR A 52 22.17 -11.00 -22.35
C THR A 52 21.21 -11.31 -21.20
N GLU A 53 20.43 -12.40 -21.28
CA GLU A 53 19.45 -12.77 -20.24
C GLU A 53 20.09 -13.11 -18.89
N ARG A 54 21.20 -13.87 -18.90
CA ARG A 54 21.97 -14.19 -17.69
C ARG A 54 22.51 -12.92 -17.05
N ILE A 55 23.12 -12.05 -17.87
CA ILE A 55 23.73 -10.79 -17.40
C ILE A 55 22.64 -9.87 -16.83
N THR A 56 21.50 -9.73 -17.52
CA THR A 56 20.40 -8.88 -17.04
C THR A 56 19.84 -9.40 -15.72
N THR A 57 19.54 -10.68 -15.62
CA THR A 57 19.01 -11.28 -14.38
C THR A 57 19.99 -11.13 -13.22
N GLY A 58 21.28 -11.39 -13.45
CA GLY A 58 22.33 -11.24 -12.44
C GLY A 58 22.54 -9.78 -12.02
N ALA A 59 22.57 -8.85 -12.97
CA ALA A 59 22.71 -7.43 -12.70
C ALA A 59 21.51 -6.88 -11.90
N LEU A 60 20.27 -7.25 -12.26
CA LEU A 60 19.08 -6.84 -11.50
C LEU A 60 19.13 -7.33 -10.05
N LYS A 61 19.52 -8.59 -9.84
CA LYS A 61 19.67 -9.16 -8.50
C LYS A 61 20.71 -8.41 -7.67
N GLN A 62 21.82 -7.98 -8.29
CA GLN A 62 22.87 -7.21 -7.61
C GLN A 62 22.43 -5.77 -7.33
N LEU A 63 21.71 -5.13 -8.25
CA LEU A 63 21.25 -3.75 -8.09
C LEU A 63 20.20 -3.60 -6.98
N ASN A 64 19.29 -4.57 -6.85
CA ASN A 64 18.19 -4.55 -5.88
C ASN A 64 18.69 -4.87 -4.47
N ASP A 65 19.54 -4.01 -3.92
CA ASP A 65 20.30 -4.21 -2.68
C ASP A 65 19.77 -3.42 -1.48
N PHE A 66 18.85 -2.47 -1.67
CA PHE A 66 18.30 -1.63 -0.59
C PHE A 66 16.81 -1.91 -0.35
N LEU A 67 16.42 -1.86 0.93
CA LEU A 67 15.03 -2.03 1.38
C LEU A 67 14.63 -0.96 2.42
N GLY A 68 15.54 -0.64 3.32
CA GLY A 68 15.30 0.20 4.50
C GLY A 68 14.64 -0.57 5.66
N HIS A 69 14.06 0.16 6.62
CA HIS A 69 13.37 -0.45 7.76
C HIS A 69 12.11 -1.22 7.34
N ARG A 70 12.22 -2.55 7.27
CA ARG A 70 11.14 -3.49 6.94
C ARG A 70 11.15 -4.67 7.91
N PRO A 71 10.31 -4.66 8.96
CA PRO A 71 10.14 -5.82 9.84
C PRO A 71 9.63 -7.01 9.03
N VAL A 72 10.23 -8.19 9.19
CA VAL A 72 9.80 -9.42 8.49
C VAL A 72 9.30 -10.43 9.52
N ALA A 73 8.11 -10.99 9.28
CA ALA A 73 7.54 -12.01 10.14
C ALA A 73 8.45 -13.26 10.16
N VAL A 74 8.88 -13.68 11.36
CA VAL A 74 9.69 -14.88 11.55
C VAL A 74 8.76 -16.07 11.76
N LEU A 75 8.39 -16.71 10.66
CA LEU A 75 7.48 -17.86 10.62
C LEU A 75 8.13 -18.99 9.82
N GLU A 76 7.78 -20.25 10.11
CA GLU A 76 8.22 -21.44 9.36
C GLU A 76 7.47 -21.55 8.01
N THR A 77 7.67 -20.57 7.13
CA THR A 77 7.04 -20.52 5.80
C THR A 77 8.08 -20.75 4.69
N GLY A 78 7.60 -21.09 3.48
CA GLY A 78 8.47 -21.29 2.31
C GLY A 78 9.29 -20.06 1.90
N GLN A 79 8.94 -18.87 2.43
CA GLN A 79 9.63 -17.60 2.17
C GLN A 79 10.87 -17.39 3.06
N GLN A 80 11.12 -18.26 4.06
CA GLN A 80 12.35 -18.31 4.85
C GLN A 80 12.79 -16.95 5.43
N MET A 81 11.84 -16.14 5.91
CA MET A 81 12.10 -14.82 6.51
C MET A 81 12.74 -13.80 5.55
N GLN A 82 12.55 -13.95 4.24
CA GLN A 82 13.07 -13.01 3.25
C GLN A 82 12.00 -12.03 2.75
N PRO A 83 12.31 -10.72 2.64
CA PRO A 83 11.47 -9.74 1.96
C PRO A 83 11.21 -10.11 0.49
N TYR A 84 10.14 -9.57 -0.09
CA TYR A 84 9.85 -9.81 -1.50
C TYR A 84 10.89 -9.12 -2.41
N PRO A 85 11.29 -9.73 -3.54
CA PRO A 85 12.31 -9.14 -4.42
C PRO A 85 11.95 -7.77 -4.98
N HIS A 86 10.67 -7.50 -5.24
CA HIS A 86 10.18 -6.23 -5.79
C HIS A 86 10.08 -5.10 -4.74
N GLU A 87 10.25 -5.38 -3.45
CA GLU A 87 10.41 -4.34 -2.43
C GLU A 87 11.81 -3.72 -2.45
N ARG A 88 12.81 -4.48 -2.93
CA ARG A 88 14.21 -4.05 -2.97
C ARG A 88 14.50 -3.30 -4.26
N PHE A 89 15.24 -2.20 -4.19
CA PHE A 89 15.68 -1.46 -5.36
C PHE A 89 17.07 -0.87 -5.15
N ARG A 90 17.65 -0.27 -6.19
CA ARG A 90 18.92 0.47 -6.09
C ARG A 90 18.64 1.96 -5.82
N PRO A 91 19.05 2.51 -4.66
CA PRO A 91 18.94 3.94 -4.42
C PRO A 91 19.96 4.70 -5.28
N ILE A 92 19.63 5.93 -5.69
CA ILE A 92 20.49 6.71 -6.59
C ILE A 92 21.66 7.28 -5.80
N PRO A 93 22.92 6.96 -6.13
CA PRO A 93 24.05 7.57 -5.43
C PRO A 93 24.16 9.07 -5.72
N LEU A 94 24.26 9.85 -4.65
CA LEU A 94 24.46 11.30 -4.65
C LEU A 94 25.90 11.68 -4.30
N TYR A 95 26.64 10.80 -3.61
CA TYR A 95 28.05 10.95 -3.33
C TYR A 95 28.72 9.58 -3.25
N LEU A 96 29.95 9.50 -3.76
CA LEU A 96 30.82 8.34 -3.67
C LEU A 96 32.18 8.75 -3.10
N LYS A 97 32.68 7.98 -2.14
CA LYS A 97 33.99 8.21 -1.53
C LYS A 97 35.10 8.16 -2.58
N GLY A 98 36.01 9.12 -2.53
CA GLY A 98 37.09 9.28 -3.50
C GLY A 98 36.70 9.95 -4.83
N VAL A 99 35.39 10.11 -5.10
CA VAL A 99 34.89 10.79 -6.32
C VAL A 99 34.27 12.15 -5.99
N GLY A 100 33.48 12.23 -4.93
CA GLY A 100 32.74 13.44 -4.55
C GLY A 100 31.24 13.33 -4.83
N ALA A 101 30.55 14.48 -4.87
CA ALA A 101 29.11 14.54 -5.11
C ALA A 101 28.77 14.39 -6.61
N ALA A 102 27.65 13.74 -6.91
CA ALA A 102 27.14 13.60 -8.26
C ALA A 102 26.74 14.96 -8.83
N THR A 103 27.05 15.19 -10.10
CA THR A 103 26.51 16.35 -10.83
C THR A 103 25.00 16.22 -10.99
N GLY A 104 24.26 17.27 -10.64
CA GLY A 104 22.81 17.29 -10.77
C GLY A 104 22.14 18.29 -9.83
N ARG A 105 20.80 18.18 -9.73
CA ARG A 105 19.95 19.13 -8.99
C ARG A 105 20.21 19.23 -7.48
N TYR A 106 20.94 18.27 -6.91
CA TYR A 106 21.28 18.22 -5.49
C TYR A 106 22.76 18.45 -5.22
N GLN A 107 23.60 18.67 -6.25
CA GLN A 107 25.06 18.73 -6.10
C GLN A 107 25.50 19.72 -5.02
N ASP A 108 25.10 20.99 -5.14
CA ASP A 108 25.53 22.06 -4.22
C ASP A 108 25.08 21.78 -2.79
N LEU A 109 23.88 21.24 -2.62
CA LEU A 109 23.31 20.87 -1.32
C LEU A 109 24.14 19.74 -0.67
N ILE A 110 24.49 18.70 -1.42
CA ILE A 110 25.27 17.57 -0.90
C ILE A 110 26.71 17.98 -0.59
N VAL A 111 27.36 18.74 -1.47
CA VAL A 111 28.73 19.24 -1.25
C VAL A 111 28.81 20.04 0.04
N ASN A 112 27.95 21.06 0.17
CA ASN A 112 27.94 21.93 1.35
C ASN A 112 27.57 21.17 2.63
N ALA A 113 26.65 20.20 2.58
CA ALA A 113 26.27 19.42 3.75
C ALA A 113 27.45 18.56 4.24
N LEU A 114 28.17 17.90 3.33
CA LEU A 114 29.35 17.11 3.68
C LEU A 114 30.50 17.99 4.18
N GLU A 115 30.69 19.20 3.62
CA GLU A 115 31.65 20.17 4.15
C GLU A 115 31.32 20.61 5.59
N ILE A 116 30.05 20.94 5.85
CA ILE A 116 29.60 21.28 7.20
C ILE A 116 29.90 20.13 8.17
N LEU A 117 29.60 18.89 7.78
CA LEU A 117 29.89 17.72 8.62
C LEU A 117 31.40 17.56 8.85
N ARG A 118 32.25 17.75 7.83
CA ARG A 118 33.73 17.65 7.97
C ARG A 118 34.32 18.71 8.90
N GLU A 119 33.73 19.91 8.93
CA GLU A 119 34.18 21.00 9.81
C GLU A 119 33.69 20.85 11.25
N MET A 120 32.72 19.97 11.51
CA MET A 120 32.21 19.75 12.86
C MET A 120 33.18 18.92 13.72
N PRO A 121 33.26 19.19 15.03
CA PRO A 121 34.02 18.36 15.96
C PRO A 121 33.57 16.90 15.92
N THR A 122 34.54 15.98 15.93
CA THR A 122 34.29 14.53 15.85
C THR A 122 33.39 14.03 16.99
N GLU A 123 33.39 14.68 18.14
CA GLU A 123 32.52 14.35 19.28
C GLU A 123 31.03 14.53 18.95
N ILE A 124 30.67 15.51 18.11
CA ILE A 124 29.29 15.74 17.70
C ILE A 124 28.83 14.64 16.74
N LEU A 125 29.68 14.27 15.78
CA LEU A 125 29.37 13.24 14.79
C LEU A 125 29.30 11.85 15.46
N SER A 126 30.30 11.52 16.28
CA SER A 126 30.37 10.24 16.99
C SER A 126 29.23 10.04 17.97
N ALA A 127 28.76 11.09 18.65
CA ALA A 127 27.56 11.03 19.48
C ALA A 127 26.32 10.61 18.69
N ALA A 128 26.24 11.00 17.42
CA ALA A 128 25.17 10.62 16.49
C ALA A 128 25.45 9.31 15.73
N TYR A 129 26.47 8.55 16.12
CA TYR A 129 26.93 7.33 15.44
C TYR A 129 27.30 7.56 13.98
N PHE A 130 27.66 8.79 13.62
CA PHE A 130 28.01 9.17 12.26
C PHE A 130 29.53 9.29 12.14
N ASP A 131 30.11 8.54 11.23
CA ASP A 131 31.53 8.61 10.90
C ASP A 131 31.68 8.87 9.41
N LEU A 132 32.19 10.04 9.05
CA LEU A 132 32.36 10.45 7.65
C LEU A 132 33.39 9.59 6.93
N ASP A 133 34.38 9.04 7.63
CA ASP A 133 35.40 8.20 7.01
C ASP A 133 34.85 6.83 6.63
N LEU A 134 33.73 6.39 7.24
CA LEU A 134 33.04 5.16 6.89
C LEU A 134 31.95 5.37 5.83
N LEU A 135 31.62 6.61 5.49
CA LEU A 135 30.65 6.93 4.44
C LEU A 135 31.25 6.68 3.05
N ASP A 136 31.10 5.46 2.55
CA ASP A 136 31.51 5.08 1.20
C ASP A 136 30.52 5.61 0.14
N GLU A 137 29.23 5.68 0.50
CA GLU A 137 28.15 6.12 -0.40
C GLU A 137 27.04 6.90 0.35
N LEU A 138 26.61 8.03 -0.19
CA LEU A 138 25.36 8.70 0.19
C LEU A 138 24.38 8.56 -0.96
N SER A 139 23.18 8.04 -0.70
CA SER A 139 22.21 7.70 -1.73
C SER A 139 20.80 8.23 -1.46
N LEU A 140 20.02 8.31 -2.53
CA LEU A 140 18.65 8.81 -2.55
C LEU A 140 17.66 7.64 -2.66
N ASP A 141 16.80 7.51 -1.66
CA ASP A 141 15.58 6.72 -1.75
C ASP A 141 14.55 7.45 -2.62
N LEU A 142 14.21 6.84 -3.74
CA LEU A 142 13.29 7.35 -4.76
C LEU A 142 11.82 7.09 -4.44
N ARG A 143 11.52 6.23 -3.46
CA ARG A 143 10.14 5.88 -3.13
C ARG A 143 9.39 7.15 -2.72
N ALA A 144 8.16 7.27 -3.21
CA ALA A 144 7.30 8.38 -2.83
C ALA A 144 7.02 8.31 -1.33
N TYR A 145 6.97 9.48 -0.68
CA TYR A 145 6.56 9.56 0.72
C TYR A 145 5.11 9.10 0.86
N ASP A 146 4.88 8.11 1.72
CA ASP A 146 3.55 7.58 2.02
C ASP A 146 3.17 7.82 3.48
N HIS A 147 2.44 8.91 3.72
CA HIS A 147 1.96 9.26 5.06
C HIS A 147 1.11 8.16 5.72
N GLY A 148 0.44 7.31 4.93
CA GLY A 148 -0.36 6.21 5.45
C GLY A 148 0.47 5.01 5.91
N HIS A 149 1.72 4.88 5.47
CA HIS A 149 2.56 3.76 5.85
C HIS A 149 3.08 3.92 7.28
N PRO A 150 2.92 2.91 8.16
CA PRO A 150 3.34 2.99 9.57
C PRO A 150 4.85 3.21 9.78
N VAL A 151 5.69 2.97 8.78
CA VAL A 151 7.14 3.18 8.86
C VAL A 151 7.48 4.65 9.13
N TYR A 152 6.66 5.59 8.68
CA TYR A 152 6.87 7.02 8.94
C TYR A 152 6.45 7.46 10.35
N LYS A 153 5.87 6.56 11.16
CA LYS A 153 5.74 6.75 12.61
C LYS A 153 7.05 6.45 13.35
N ARG A 154 8.00 5.76 12.70
CA ARG A 154 9.35 5.54 13.25
C ARG A 154 10.08 6.87 13.31
N THR A 155 10.62 7.20 14.48
CA THR A 155 11.37 8.43 14.71
C THR A 155 12.44 8.64 13.65
N ASN A 156 12.46 9.85 13.05
CA ASN A 156 13.45 10.28 12.06
C ASN A 156 13.57 9.42 10.78
N TYR A 157 12.67 8.45 10.56
CA TYR A 157 12.65 7.67 9.32
C TYR A 157 12.33 8.52 8.09
N THR A 158 11.76 9.71 8.22
CA THR A 158 11.63 10.59 7.04
C THR A 158 12.98 11.19 6.63
N PHE A 159 13.97 11.27 7.54
CA PHE A 159 15.22 12.03 7.33
C PHE A 159 16.35 11.26 6.64
N GLY A 160 16.61 10.05 7.09
CA GLY A 160 17.62 9.17 6.51
C GLY A 160 17.82 7.91 7.35
N GLU A 161 18.58 6.95 6.87
CA GLU A 161 19.11 5.88 7.71
C GLU A 161 20.40 5.34 7.12
N TRP A 162 21.25 4.81 7.99
CA TRP A 162 22.29 3.89 7.55
C TRP A 162 21.65 2.62 7.00
N ASP A 163 22.13 2.18 5.84
CA ASP A 163 21.60 1.00 5.17
C ASP A 163 22.05 -0.29 5.87
N PRO A 164 21.10 -1.08 6.41
CA PRO A 164 21.43 -2.34 7.09
C PRO A 164 22.08 -3.40 6.20
N HIS A 165 21.95 -3.29 4.88
CA HIS A 165 22.45 -4.28 3.93
C HIS A 165 23.84 -3.96 3.39
N CYS A 166 24.41 -2.79 3.72
CA CYS A 166 25.72 -2.35 3.25
C CYS A 166 26.67 -2.20 4.45
N LEU A 167 27.33 -3.31 4.80
CA LEU A 167 28.19 -3.47 5.97
C LEU A 167 29.63 -3.78 5.55
N ASP A 168 30.60 -3.30 6.32
CA ASP A 168 31.97 -3.80 6.24
C ASP A 168 32.20 -5.06 7.10
N VAL A 169 33.41 -5.61 7.02
CA VAL A 169 33.82 -6.81 7.77
C VAL A 169 33.79 -6.63 9.30
N SER A 170 33.74 -5.38 9.78
CA SER A 170 33.64 -5.06 11.21
C SER A 170 32.20 -4.80 11.65
N GLY A 171 31.22 -5.02 10.78
CA GLY A 171 29.80 -4.80 11.07
C GLY A 171 29.39 -3.33 11.09
N ARG A 172 30.16 -2.43 10.46
CA ARG A 172 29.83 -1.00 10.38
C ARG A 172 29.12 -0.69 9.06
N TYR A 173 28.07 0.11 9.12
CA TYR A 173 27.34 0.54 7.93
C TYR A 173 28.19 1.48 7.06
N ARG A 174 28.06 1.37 5.73
CA ARG A 174 28.91 2.06 4.74
C ARG A 174 28.14 2.97 3.78
N ARG A 175 26.83 2.78 3.70
CA ARG A 175 25.92 3.57 2.86
C ARG A 175 24.87 4.28 3.71
N PHE A 176 24.77 5.60 3.57
CA PHE A 176 23.68 6.38 4.17
C PHE A 176 22.64 6.70 3.11
N VAL A 177 21.36 6.55 3.42
CA VAL A 177 20.27 6.78 2.46
C VAL A 177 19.35 7.89 2.96
N VAL A 178 19.22 8.96 2.17
CA VAL A 178 18.29 10.08 2.40
C VAL A 178 17.03 9.92 1.55
N ARG A 179 15.91 10.49 1.99
CA ARG A 179 14.62 10.34 1.30
C ARG A 179 14.37 11.53 0.39
N VAL A 180 13.82 11.28 -0.80
CA VAL A 180 13.55 12.32 -1.81
C VAL A 180 12.72 13.48 -1.28
N VAL A 181 11.72 13.22 -0.44
CA VAL A 181 10.86 14.25 0.15
C VAL A 181 11.63 15.30 0.96
N ILE A 182 12.75 14.92 1.59
CA ILE A 182 13.58 15.85 2.36
C ILE A 182 14.39 16.75 1.42
N LEU A 183 15.01 16.16 0.40
CA LEU A 183 15.78 16.96 -0.55
C LEU A 183 14.86 17.90 -1.33
N ASP A 184 13.64 17.47 -1.66
CA ASP A 184 12.66 18.31 -2.33
C ASP A 184 12.14 19.43 -1.43
N ALA A 185 11.90 19.18 -0.14
CA ALA A 185 11.55 20.22 0.83
C ALA A 185 12.67 21.25 1.00
N LEU A 186 13.93 20.81 1.03
CA LEU A 186 15.08 21.72 1.12
C LEU A 186 15.29 22.52 -0.16
N ARG A 187 15.01 21.92 -1.34
CA ARG A 187 15.01 22.65 -2.61
C ARG A 187 13.85 23.65 -2.69
N ASP A 188 12.69 23.31 -2.16
CA ASP A 188 11.55 24.22 -2.07
C ASP A 188 11.92 25.47 -1.24
N TRP A 189 12.60 25.28 -0.09
CA TRP A 189 13.16 26.40 0.67
C TRP A 189 14.11 27.27 -0.16
N ILE A 190 15.07 26.63 -0.86
CA ILE A 190 16.02 27.34 -1.72
C ILE A 190 15.30 28.14 -2.80
N GLN A 191 14.16 27.68 -3.31
CA GLN A 191 13.39 28.40 -4.34
C GLN A 191 12.47 29.50 -3.78
N GLN A 192 11.87 29.28 -2.62
CA GLN A 192 10.83 30.15 -2.06
C GLN A 192 11.37 31.27 -1.17
N ALA A 193 12.48 31.06 -0.44
CA ALA A 193 13.03 32.02 0.52
C ALA A 193 13.79 33.19 -0.16
N ARG A 194 13.15 33.88 -1.11
CA ARG A 194 13.77 34.94 -1.94
C ARG A 194 14.19 36.18 -1.15
N ASP A 195 13.76 36.30 0.11
CA ASP A 195 14.23 37.31 1.05
C ASP A 195 15.65 37.04 1.59
N VAL A 196 16.19 35.84 1.36
CA VAL A 196 17.52 35.41 1.77
C VAL A 196 18.44 35.29 0.55
N PRO A 197 19.71 35.77 0.62
CA PRO A 197 20.69 35.57 -0.46
C PRO A 197 20.85 34.11 -0.89
N ASP A 198 21.10 33.88 -2.18
CA ASP A 198 21.14 32.54 -2.79
C ASP A 198 22.17 31.60 -2.12
N ASP A 199 23.36 32.11 -1.84
CA ASP A 199 24.44 31.41 -1.16
C ASP A 199 24.06 31.07 0.30
N GLU A 200 23.46 32.02 1.00
CA GLU A 200 22.96 31.81 2.37
C GLU A 200 21.83 30.75 2.41
N ARG A 201 20.91 30.76 1.43
CA ARG A 201 19.83 29.77 1.31
C ARG A 201 20.36 28.35 1.15
N VAL A 202 21.32 28.15 0.25
CA VAL A 202 21.93 26.84 0.01
C VAL A 202 22.69 26.39 1.25
N ARG A 203 23.45 27.28 1.91
CA ARG A 203 24.20 26.93 3.13
C ARG A 203 23.28 26.55 4.28
N GLU A 204 22.16 27.26 4.47
CA GLU A 204 21.14 26.91 5.47
C GLU A 204 20.46 25.57 5.19
N ALA A 205 20.07 25.32 3.93
CA ALA A 205 19.50 24.05 3.51
C ALA A 205 20.47 22.89 3.74
N SER A 206 21.75 23.11 3.47
CA SER A 206 22.82 22.14 3.69
C SER A 206 23.07 21.88 5.17
N ALA A 207 22.99 22.91 6.01
CA ALA A 207 23.06 22.78 7.46
C ALA A 207 21.90 21.93 8.02
N VAL A 208 20.69 22.13 7.50
CA VAL A 208 19.53 21.32 7.88
C VAL A 208 19.67 19.88 7.40
N LEU A 209 20.15 19.66 6.17
CA LEU A 209 20.42 18.31 5.68
C LEU A 209 21.44 17.57 6.55
N ALA A 210 22.56 18.22 6.88
CA ALA A 210 23.57 17.65 7.78
C ALA A 210 22.95 17.30 9.14
N GLY A 211 22.17 18.21 9.73
CA GLY A 211 21.50 17.97 11.01
C GLY A 211 20.48 16.84 10.95
N THR A 212 19.71 16.71 9.87
CA THR A 212 18.72 15.63 9.70
C THR A 212 19.39 14.28 9.46
N MET A 213 20.51 14.23 8.74
CA MET A 213 21.34 13.03 8.59
C MET A 213 21.85 12.53 9.94
N LEU A 214 22.37 13.42 10.80
CA LEU A 214 22.82 13.07 12.14
C LEU A 214 21.67 12.54 13.01
N MET A 215 20.52 13.21 13.01
CA MET A 215 19.34 12.76 13.76
C MET A 215 18.84 11.37 13.34
N ALA A 216 18.89 11.09 12.04
CA ALA A 216 18.54 9.79 11.46
C ALA A 216 19.56 8.71 11.85
N SER A 217 20.85 9.02 11.73
CA SER A 217 21.96 8.15 12.13
C SER A 217 21.86 7.74 13.59
N SER A 218 21.44 8.64 14.48
CA SER A 218 21.23 8.32 15.90
C SER A 218 20.17 7.23 16.13
N VAL A 219 19.19 7.10 15.23
CA VAL A 219 18.14 6.06 15.30
C VAL A 219 18.62 4.74 14.71
N SER A 220 19.28 4.76 13.54
CA SER A 220 19.77 3.52 12.91
C SER A 220 21.02 2.95 13.60
N GLY A 221 21.80 3.80 14.29
CA GLY A 221 23.10 3.42 14.84
C GLY A 221 24.19 3.29 13.77
N SER A 222 25.38 2.85 14.18
CA SER A 222 26.55 2.66 13.31
C SER A 222 26.75 1.22 12.82
N GLY A 223 25.94 0.28 13.33
CA GLY A 223 25.93 -1.13 13.00
C GLY A 223 24.76 -1.88 13.67
N PRO A 224 24.55 -3.17 13.38
CA PRO A 224 23.41 -3.95 13.87
C PRO A 224 23.33 -4.02 15.40
N ASP A 225 24.47 -4.05 16.08
CA ASP A 225 24.56 -4.20 17.54
C ASP A 225 24.56 -2.85 18.28
N THR A 226 24.25 -1.73 17.61
CA THR A 226 24.33 -0.40 18.24
C THR A 226 23.29 -0.21 19.35
N HIS A 227 22.06 -0.66 19.08
CA HIS A 227 20.93 -0.55 20.00
C HIS A 227 20.48 -1.95 20.35
N ASP A 228 20.56 -2.30 21.63
CA ASP A 228 20.06 -3.58 22.13
C ASP A 228 18.53 -3.54 22.36
N SER A 229 17.96 -4.66 22.78
CA SER A 229 16.53 -4.74 23.10
C SER A 229 16.11 -3.94 24.35
N ASN A 230 17.06 -3.38 25.12
CA ASN A 230 16.78 -2.55 26.29
C ASN A 230 16.66 -1.06 25.91
N VAL A 231 17.10 -0.67 24.72
CA VAL A 231 16.89 0.69 24.20
C VAL A 231 15.54 0.77 23.50
N ASN A 232 14.69 1.67 24.00
CA ASN A 232 13.43 2.04 23.36
C ASN A 232 13.46 3.47 22.80
N LEU A 233 12.52 3.78 21.90
CA LEU A 233 12.40 5.11 21.29
C LEU A 233 12.19 6.21 22.33
N THR A 234 11.46 5.92 23.41
CA THR A 234 11.19 6.87 24.52
C THR A 234 12.49 7.34 25.19
N SER A 235 13.45 6.44 25.42
CA SER A 235 14.75 6.76 26.01
C SER A 235 15.72 7.41 25.01
N LEU A 236 15.56 7.12 23.72
CA LEU A 236 16.44 7.59 22.66
C LEU A 236 16.09 9.02 22.22
N LEU A 237 14.80 9.36 22.15
CA LEU A 237 14.30 10.67 21.72
C LEU A 237 14.96 11.87 22.43
N PRO A 238 15.05 11.90 23.78
CA PRO A 238 15.74 13.00 24.50
C PRO A 238 17.24 13.08 24.21
N LYS A 239 17.90 11.97 23.87
CA LYS A 239 19.31 11.96 23.48
C LYS A 239 19.48 12.61 22.10
N ILE A 240 18.63 12.22 21.15
CA ILE A 240 18.64 12.78 19.79
C ILE A 240 18.35 14.28 19.80
N ALA A 241 17.36 14.72 20.57
CA ALA A 241 17.01 16.14 20.68
C ALA A 241 18.21 16.98 21.19
N ARG A 242 18.92 16.49 22.21
CA ARG A 242 20.13 17.14 22.74
C ARG A 242 21.26 17.18 21.71
N GLN A 243 21.47 16.10 20.97
CA GLN A 243 22.49 16.03 19.91
C GLN A 243 22.20 17.02 18.78
N ARG A 244 20.95 17.09 18.32
CA ARG A 244 20.48 18.07 17.34
C ARG A 244 20.76 19.50 17.81
N ASP A 245 20.38 19.83 19.04
CA ASP A 245 20.54 21.18 19.56
C ASP A 245 22.02 21.54 19.75
N ALA A 246 22.85 20.58 20.17
CA ALA A 246 24.30 20.73 20.24
C ALA A 246 24.92 21.02 18.86
N PHE A 247 24.52 20.26 17.83
CA PHE A 247 24.98 20.45 16.45
C PHE A 247 24.69 21.86 15.93
N TYR A 248 23.42 22.30 15.95
CA TYR A 248 23.07 23.60 15.40
C TYR A 248 23.62 24.77 16.23
N THR A 249 23.69 24.62 17.56
CA THR A 249 24.30 25.64 18.42
C THR A 249 25.78 25.80 18.09
N ARG A 250 26.50 24.67 17.95
CA ARG A 250 27.92 24.69 17.59
C ARG A 250 28.13 25.31 16.22
N LEU A 251 27.33 24.92 15.23
CA LEU A 251 27.40 25.47 13.88
C LEU A 251 27.19 26.99 13.87
N LEU A 252 26.18 27.49 14.59
CA LEU A 252 25.93 28.94 14.65
C LEU A 252 27.04 29.72 15.39
N GLN A 253 27.73 29.08 16.34
CA GLN A 253 28.87 29.66 17.05
C GLN A 253 30.12 29.78 16.16
N THR A 254 30.35 28.83 15.24
CA THR A 254 31.50 28.86 14.33
C THR A 254 31.32 29.83 13.17
N MET A 255 30.07 30.14 12.80
CA MET A 255 29.74 31.09 11.74
C MET A 255 30.09 32.55 12.10
N LYS A 256 30.59 33.30 11.12
CA LYS A 256 30.98 34.73 11.23
C LYS A 256 30.31 35.57 10.14
N GLY A 257 30.29 36.89 10.32
CA GLY A 257 29.77 37.85 9.34
C GLY A 257 28.26 38.10 9.42
N LYS A 258 27.73 38.81 8.42
CA LYS A 258 26.33 39.29 8.39
C LYS A 258 25.32 38.14 8.42
N HIS A 259 25.59 37.04 7.72
CA HIS A 259 24.76 35.83 7.73
C HIS A 259 24.57 35.29 9.15
N ALA A 260 25.67 35.17 9.91
CA ALA A 260 25.64 34.66 11.28
C ALA A 260 24.88 35.60 12.23
N GLU A 261 25.03 36.92 12.06
CA GLU A 261 24.25 37.90 12.84
C GLU A 261 22.75 37.79 12.56
N ARG A 262 22.35 37.60 11.30
CA ARG A 262 20.95 37.37 10.92
C ARG A 262 20.42 36.11 11.59
N LEU A 263 21.11 34.98 11.45
CA LEU A 263 20.70 33.71 12.05
C LEU A 263 20.62 33.78 13.58
N ARG A 264 21.50 34.54 14.25
CA ARG A 264 21.41 34.76 15.71
C ARG A 264 20.16 35.56 16.10
N ARG A 265 19.83 36.62 15.37
CA ARG A 265 18.59 37.39 15.60
C ARG A 265 17.36 36.52 15.34
N GLU A 266 17.35 35.77 14.24
CA GLU A 266 16.27 34.83 13.93
C GLU A 266 16.13 33.74 15.00
N ALA A 267 17.24 33.20 15.50
CA ALA A 267 17.24 32.20 16.57
C ALA A 267 16.67 32.75 17.89
N GLN A 268 16.84 34.04 18.19
CA GLN A 268 16.20 34.69 19.33
C GLN A 268 14.68 34.82 19.15
N VAL A 269 14.20 35.07 17.93
CA VAL A 269 12.76 35.17 17.64
C VAL A 269 12.11 33.78 17.64
N VAL A 270 12.71 32.84 16.94
CA VAL A 270 12.18 31.48 16.75
C VAL A 270 12.55 30.54 17.91
N GLN A 271 13.37 31.02 18.86
CA GLN A 271 13.90 30.27 20.01
C GLN A 271 14.73 29.03 19.62
N GLN A 272 15.15 28.93 18.36
CA GLN A 272 15.90 27.79 17.83
C GLN A 272 16.89 28.25 16.73
N PRO A 273 18.16 27.81 16.76
CA PRO A 273 19.08 28.01 15.65
C PRO A 273 18.57 27.37 14.36
N PHE A 274 18.72 28.07 13.23
CA PHE A 274 18.17 27.67 11.93
C PHE A 274 16.65 27.39 11.99
N GLY A 275 15.93 28.06 12.88
CA GLY A 275 14.54 27.77 13.19
C GLY A 275 13.60 27.96 11.99
N ARG A 276 13.79 29.01 11.17
CA ARG A 276 12.93 29.30 10.01
C ARG A 276 12.90 28.15 9.00
N ILE A 277 14.07 27.69 8.56
CA ILE A 277 14.15 26.59 7.59
C ILE A 277 13.66 25.27 8.18
N ARG A 278 13.93 25.01 9.46
CA ARG A 278 13.41 23.81 10.16
C ARG A 278 11.89 23.84 10.25
N GLN A 279 11.30 25.00 10.53
CA GLN A 279 9.85 25.20 10.50
C GLN A 279 9.30 25.01 9.08
N HIS A 280 9.97 25.55 8.06
CA HIS A 280 9.58 25.33 6.66
C HIS A 280 9.60 23.85 6.29
N LEU A 281 10.65 23.10 6.63
CA LEU A 281 10.73 21.66 6.41
C LEU A 281 9.55 20.92 7.05
N ASN A 282 9.24 21.21 8.32
CA ASN A 282 8.11 20.58 9.02
C ASN A 282 6.76 20.95 8.38
N LEU A 283 6.58 22.21 7.98
CA LEU A 283 5.36 22.67 7.30
C LEU A 283 5.21 22.04 5.92
N TYR A 284 6.30 21.89 5.17
CA TYR A 284 6.31 21.22 3.88
C TYR A 284 5.84 19.77 4.02
N LEU A 285 6.41 19.02 4.97
CA LEU A 285 6.03 17.62 5.22
C LEU A 285 4.57 17.51 5.69
N ALA A 286 4.12 18.39 6.58
CA ALA A 286 2.74 18.41 7.04
C ALA A 286 1.76 18.71 5.89
N HIS A 287 2.08 19.69 5.03
CA HIS A 287 1.25 20.04 3.87
C HIS A 287 1.23 18.92 2.84
N TYR A 288 2.38 18.28 2.59
CA TYR A 288 2.49 17.14 1.68
C TYR A 288 1.63 15.97 2.18
N GLY A 289 1.75 15.59 3.46
CA GLY A 289 0.95 14.53 4.07
C GLY A 289 -0.55 14.84 4.06
N CYS A 290 -0.94 16.08 4.38
CA CYS A 290 -2.34 16.52 4.32
C CYS A 290 -2.93 16.40 2.91
N LYS A 291 -2.21 16.92 1.90
CA LYS A 291 -2.60 16.77 0.50
C LYS A 291 -2.69 15.30 0.11
N GLN A 292 -1.75 14.46 0.54
CA GLN A 292 -1.76 13.04 0.20
C GLN A 292 -3.01 12.36 0.73
N MET A 293 -3.35 12.54 2.00
CA MET A 293 -4.55 11.98 2.60
C MET A 293 -5.81 12.45 1.87
N GLN A 294 -5.91 13.75 1.57
CA GLN A 294 -7.03 14.31 0.83
C GLN A 294 -7.17 13.69 -0.56
N ARG A 295 -6.06 13.60 -1.32
CA ARG A 295 -6.06 13.09 -2.70
C ARG A 295 -6.31 11.59 -2.75
N ALA A 296 -5.72 10.81 -1.84
CA ALA A 296 -5.97 9.38 -1.73
C ALA A 296 -7.44 9.10 -1.41
N HIS A 297 -8.04 9.85 -0.49
CA HIS A 297 -9.45 9.69 -0.17
C HIS A 297 -10.36 10.04 -1.36
N LEU A 298 -10.10 11.15 -2.05
CA LEU A 298 -10.84 11.53 -3.26
C LEU A 298 -10.70 10.50 -4.38
N ALA A 299 -9.49 9.98 -4.60
CA ALA A 299 -9.24 8.93 -5.59
C ALA A 299 -10.09 7.69 -5.30
N TYR A 300 -10.09 7.25 -4.03
CA TYR A 300 -10.88 6.12 -3.57
C TYR A 300 -12.40 6.34 -3.71
N LEU A 301 -12.91 7.54 -3.38
CA LEU A 301 -14.33 7.88 -3.57
C LEU A 301 -14.73 7.84 -5.05
N PHE A 302 -13.91 8.41 -5.94
CA PHE A 302 -14.16 8.33 -7.38
C PHE A 302 -14.12 6.89 -7.89
N ALA A 303 -13.20 6.06 -7.39
CA ALA A 303 -13.14 4.65 -7.73
C ALA A 303 -14.42 3.91 -7.30
N ARG A 304 -14.92 4.16 -6.08
CA ARG A 304 -16.17 3.58 -5.58
C ARG A 304 -17.41 3.98 -6.40
N MET A 305 -17.39 5.16 -7.00
CA MET A 305 -18.46 5.64 -7.88
C MET A 305 -18.29 5.17 -9.34
N GLY A 306 -17.17 4.53 -9.68
CA GLY A 306 -16.85 4.08 -11.04
C GLY A 306 -16.29 5.17 -11.96
N TYR A 307 -15.91 6.34 -11.44
CA TYR A 307 -15.29 7.43 -12.22
C TYR A 307 -13.80 7.18 -12.44
N ALA A 308 -13.48 6.27 -13.37
CA ALA A 308 -12.13 5.78 -13.62
C ALA A 308 -11.09 6.89 -13.88
N GLU A 309 -11.41 7.84 -14.76
CA GLU A 309 -10.47 8.91 -15.12
C GLU A 309 -10.17 9.82 -13.92
N ALA A 310 -11.21 10.29 -13.23
CA ALA A 310 -11.06 11.14 -12.05
C ALA A 310 -10.30 10.45 -10.92
N ALA A 311 -10.56 9.16 -10.69
CA ALA A 311 -9.86 8.36 -9.68
C ALA A 311 -8.34 8.30 -9.97
N ARG A 312 -7.96 7.96 -11.20
CA ARG A 312 -6.56 7.87 -11.63
C ARG A 312 -5.85 9.21 -11.64
N GLN A 313 -6.54 10.28 -12.06
CA GLN A 313 -6.01 11.63 -11.99
C GLN A 313 -5.67 12.01 -10.55
N GLN A 314 -6.59 11.79 -9.58
CA GLN A 314 -6.31 12.10 -8.17
C GLN A 314 -5.17 11.25 -7.59
N ALA A 315 -5.12 9.94 -7.92
CA ALA A 315 -4.06 9.04 -7.46
C ALA A 315 -2.67 9.42 -7.99
N THR A 316 -2.59 10.05 -9.16
CA THR A 316 -1.31 10.43 -9.80
C THR A 316 -0.69 11.70 -9.20
N ILE A 317 -1.48 12.56 -8.52
CA ILE A 317 -1.00 13.85 -7.98
C ILE A 317 0.04 13.64 -6.87
N ILE A 318 -0.20 12.70 -5.95
CA ILE A 318 0.77 12.30 -4.92
C ILE A 318 0.92 10.77 -5.01
N PRO A 319 1.92 10.31 -5.77
CA PRO A 319 1.89 8.98 -6.36
C PRO A 319 2.52 7.93 -5.43
N ALA A 320 2.02 7.81 -4.21
CA ALA A 320 2.33 6.66 -3.38
C ALA A 320 1.80 5.37 -4.02
N ALA A 321 2.63 4.33 -4.05
CA ALA A 321 2.27 3.05 -4.64
C ALA A 321 0.99 2.47 -4.00
N ALA A 322 0.88 2.52 -2.67
CA ALA A 322 -0.29 2.06 -1.92
C ALA A 322 -1.60 2.70 -2.44
N THR A 323 -1.66 4.03 -2.51
CA THR A 323 -2.83 4.76 -3.03
C THR A 323 -3.19 4.34 -4.45
N ARG A 324 -2.21 4.13 -5.32
CA ARG A 324 -2.43 3.73 -6.71
C ARG A 324 -3.03 2.32 -6.82
N PHE A 325 -2.46 1.36 -6.08
CA PHE A 325 -2.98 -0.01 -6.02
C PHE A 325 -4.37 -0.07 -5.40
N GLU A 326 -4.57 0.54 -4.23
CA GLU A 326 -5.88 0.59 -3.55
C GLU A 326 -6.97 1.19 -4.45
N THR A 327 -6.65 2.30 -5.14
CA THR A 327 -7.59 2.97 -6.04
C THR A 327 -7.95 2.10 -7.24
N GLU A 328 -6.97 1.48 -7.89
CA GLU A 328 -7.22 0.66 -9.08
C GLU A 328 -7.95 -0.64 -8.72
N ILE A 329 -7.60 -1.29 -7.59
CA ILE A 329 -8.34 -2.46 -7.07
C ILE A 329 -9.80 -2.09 -6.82
N GLN A 330 -10.05 -1.00 -6.09
CA GLN A 330 -11.42 -0.57 -5.79
C GLN A 330 -12.20 -0.26 -7.07
N LEU A 331 -11.57 0.42 -8.02
CA LEU A 331 -12.19 0.76 -9.31
C LEU A 331 -12.58 -0.51 -10.08
N ARG A 332 -11.69 -1.50 -10.15
CA ARG A 332 -11.94 -2.76 -10.87
C ARG A 332 -13.08 -3.56 -10.23
N LEU A 333 -13.14 -3.60 -8.90
CA LEU A 333 -14.25 -4.23 -8.16
C LEU A 333 -15.58 -3.54 -8.45
N THR A 334 -15.63 -2.20 -8.40
CA THR A 334 -16.84 -1.43 -8.73
C THR A 334 -17.27 -1.65 -10.18
N LEU A 335 -16.33 -1.60 -11.13
CA LEU A 335 -16.65 -1.83 -12.54
C LEU A 335 -17.08 -3.29 -12.81
N ALA A 336 -16.54 -4.26 -12.07
CA ALA A 336 -17.00 -5.65 -12.16
C ALA A 336 -18.45 -5.79 -11.72
N GLN A 337 -18.87 -5.07 -10.67
CA GLN A 337 -20.27 -5.04 -10.25
C GLN A 337 -21.17 -4.46 -11.34
N PHE A 338 -20.77 -3.36 -11.98
CA PHE A 338 -21.53 -2.76 -13.09
C PHE A 338 -21.64 -3.68 -14.32
N ASP A 339 -20.58 -4.42 -14.64
CA ASP A 339 -20.62 -5.38 -15.74
C ASP A 339 -21.56 -6.56 -15.41
N LEU A 340 -21.57 -7.04 -14.15
CA LEU A 340 -22.55 -8.04 -13.68
C LEU A 340 -23.98 -7.51 -13.69
N ASP A 341 -24.21 -6.25 -13.35
CA ASP A 341 -25.54 -5.63 -13.42
C ASP A 341 -26.07 -5.59 -14.86
N ARG A 342 -25.17 -5.49 -15.85
CA ARG A 342 -25.49 -5.54 -17.28
C ARG A 342 -25.55 -6.97 -17.84
N GLY A 343 -25.22 -7.98 -17.04
CA GLY A 343 -25.13 -9.38 -17.46
C GLY A 343 -23.86 -9.74 -18.24
N ASP A 344 -22.85 -8.85 -18.30
CA ASP A 344 -21.57 -9.11 -18.95
C ASP A 344 -20.62 -9.86 -18.00
N VAL A 345 -20.87 -11.16 -17.87
CA VAL A 345 -20.08 -12.06 -17.00
C VAL A 345 -18.64 -12.24 -17.49
N ILE A 346 -18.36 -12.02 -18.78
CA ILE A 346 -17.02 -12.18 -19.36
C ILE A 346 -16.14 -11.00 -18.96
N GLN A 347 -16.63 -9.76 -19.09
CA GLN A 347 -15.87 -8.59 -18.67
C GLN A 347 -15.72 -8.51 -17.16
N ALA A 348 -16.77 -8.84 -16.40
CA ALA A 348 -16.69 -8.94 -14.96
C ALA A 348 -15.61 -9.94 -14.51
N ASN A 349 -15.53 -11.09 -15.19
CA ASN A 349 -14.48 -12.08 -14.95
C ASN A 349 -13.07 -11.54 -15.17
N GLN A 350 -12.85 -10.81 -16.27
CA GLN A 350 -11.55 -10.20 -16.54
C GLN A 350 -11.17 -9.21 -15.45
N ARG A 351 -12.10 -8.35 -15.02
CA ARG A 351 -11.83 -7.37 -13.96
C ARG A 351 -11.51 -8.00 -12.62
N VAL A 352 -12.21 -9.06 -12.23
CA VAL A 352 -11.92 -9.78 -10.99
C VAL A 352 -10.54 -10.46 -11.08
N ALA A 353 -10.16 -11.00 -12.23
CA ALA A 353 -8.81 -11.53 -12.46
C ALA A 353 -7.73 -10.43 -12.36
N ASP A 354 -7.97 -9.26 -12.95
CA ASP A 354 -7.07 -8.10 -12.84
C ASP A 354 -6.86 -7.69 -11.37
N VAL A 355 -7.90 -7.79 -10.53
CA VAL A 355 -7.80 -7.46 -9.08
C VAL A 355 -6.87 -8.42 -8.35
N GLU A 356 -6.91 -9.72 -8.64
CA GLU A 356 -5.97 -10.68 -8.05
C GLU A 356 -4.52 -10.38 -8.46
N GLU A 357 -4.31 -10.04 -9.72
CA GLU A 357 -2.98 -9.67 -10.21
C GLU A 357 -2.47 -8.41 -9.49
N LEU A 358 -3.32 -7.38 -9.36
CA LEU A 358 -2.99 -6.15 -8.64
C LEU A 358 -2.74 -6.39 -7.15
N LEU A 359 -3.49 -7.29 -6.52
CA LEU A 359 -3.29 -7.68 -5.12
C LEU A 359 -1.90 -8.28 -4.93
N ASN A 360 -1.55 -9.29 -5.74
CA ASN A 360 -0.25 -9.96 -5.66
C ASN A 360 0.91 -8.98 -5.94
N ARG A 361 0.80 -8.19 -7.02
CA ARG A 361 1.81 -7.18 -7.34
C ARG A 361 1.94 -6.12 -6.25
N GLY A 362 0.83 -5.71 -5.66
CA GLY A 362 0.79 -4.76 -4.55
C GLY A 362 1.52 -5.29 -3.32
N ILE A 363 1.35 -6.57 -2.99
CA ILE A 363 2.08 -7.24 -1.90
C ILE A 363 3.57 -7.38 -2.26
N ASP A 364 3.89 -7.87 -3.45
CA ASP A 364 5.27 -8.13 -3.91
C ASP A 364 6.15 -6.88 -3.90
N CYS A 365 5.59 -5.71 -4.24
CA CYS A 365 6.32 -4.44 -4.21
C CYS A 365 6.20 -3.67 -2.88
N GLY A 366 5.49 -4.21 -1.89
CA GLY A 366 5.32 -3.60 -0.56
C GLY A 366 4.33 -2.43 -0.51
N ALA A 367 3.55 -2.21 -1.56
CA ALA A 367 2.47 -1.23 -1.59
C ALA A 367 1.28 -1.66 -0.71
N LEU A 368 0.99 -2.95 -0.69
CA LEU A 368 0.05 -3.59 0.23
C LEU A 368 0.84 -4.36 1.30
N VAL A 369 0.24 -4.53 2.47
CA VAL A 369 0.89 -5.26 3.57
C VAL A 369 1.00 -6.74 3.24
N ASP A 370 2.13 -7.33 3.59
CA ASP A 370 2.33 -8.78 3.57
C ASP A 370 1.35 -9.45 4.55
N PRO A 371 0.44 -10.34 4.09
CA PRO A 371 -0.54 -10.98 4.95
C PRO A 371 0.09 -11.75 6.13
N TRP A 372 1.32 -12.27 5.99
CA TRP A 372 2.02 -12.95 7.09
C TRP A 372 2.31 -12.04 8.29
N ASN A 373 2.34 -10.72 8.10
CA ASN A 373 2.52 -9.77 9.20
C ASN A 373 1.35 -9.82 10.20
N VAL A 374 0.16 -10.28 9.80
CA VAL A 374 -0.98 -10.48 10.70
C VAL A 374 -0.62 -11.46 11.82
N LEU A 375 -0.10 -12.63 11.44
CA LEU A 375 0.36 -13.65 12.38
C LEU A 375 1.67 -13.26 13.07
N GLY A 376 2.65 -12.79 12.29
CA GLY A 376 4.00 -12.51 12.79
C GLY A 376 4.06 -11.38 13.82
N PHE A 377 3.16 -10.39 13.70
CA PHE A 377 3.18 -9.19 14.53
C PHE A 377 1.81 -8.87 15.17
N GLN A 378 0.85 -9.79 15.14
CA GLN A 378 -0.47 -9.63 15.76
C GLN A 378 -1.22 -8.37 15.28
N GLY A 379 -1.09 -8.02 14.00
CA GLY A 379 -1.70 -6.80 13.46
C GLY A 379 -0.90 -5.51 13.68
N HIS A 380 0.26 -5.57 14.32
CA HIS A 380 1.12 -4.42 14.58
C HIS A 380 2.29 -4.31 13.60
N PHE A 381 2.88 -3.11 13.54
CA PHE A 381 4.10 -2.79 12.81
C PHE A 381 5.20 -2.41 13.82
N PRO A 382 6.27 -3.20 13.94
CA PRO A 382 7.43 -2.86 14.78
C PRO A 382 8.18 -1.63 14.25
N LEU A 383 8.33 -0.60 15.08
CA LEU A 383 9.07 0.62 14.78
C LEU A 383 10.54 0.54 15.19
N PHE A 384 10.85 -0.27 16.20
CA PHE A 384 12.19 -0.40 16.75
C PHE A 384 12.46 -1.82 17.29
N MET A 385 13.64 -2.05 17.84
CA MET A 385 14.06 -3.36 18.37
C MET A 385 13.22 -3.81 19.57
N ALA A 386 12.79 -2.87 20.40
CA ALA A 386 11.95 -3.15 21.56
C ALA A 386 10.51 -3.45 21.14
N ARG A 387 9.90 -4.51 21.68
CA ARG A 387 8.55 -4.95 21.31
C ARG A 387 7.46 -3.90 21.60
N GLU A 388 7.66 -3.12 22.66
CA GLU A 388 6.78 -2.01 23.04
C GLU A 388 6.78 -0.86 22.02
N ASP A 389 7.83 -0.73 21.21
CA ASP A 389 7.91 0.24 20.12
C ASP A 389 7.23 -0.31 18.87
N SER A 390 5.92 -0.53 18.95
CA SER A 390 5.08 -0.98 17.85
C SER A 390 3.78 -0.18 17.78
N VAL A 391 3.19 -0.12 16.59
CA VAL A 391 1.94 0.60 16.32
C VAL A 391 1.00 -0.30 15.54
N ALA A 392 -0.31 -0.12 15.68
CA ALA A 392 -1.26 -0.84 14.81
C ALA A 392 -0.95 -0.53 13.33
N ASP A 393 -0.97 -1.56 12.47
CA ASP A 393 -0.75 -1.41 11.03
C ASP A 393 -2.10 -1.21 10.31
N PRO A 394 -2.46 0.04 9.95
CA PRO A 394 -3.76 0.33 9.34
C PRO A 394 -3.92 -0.29 7.94
N ARG A 395 -2.83 -0.79 7.34
CA ARG A 395 -2.87 -1.43 6.02
C ARG A 395 -3.50 -2.82 6.09
N ILE A 396 -3.49 -3.46 7.27
CA ILE A 396 -4.11 -4.78 7.47
C ILE A 396 -5.62 -4.66 7.34
N ASP A 397 -6.23 -3.66 7.97
CA ASP A 397 -7.68 -3.41 7.84
C ASP A 397 -8.09 -3.20 6.37
N LYS A 398 -7.27 -2.46 5.63
CA LYS A 398 -7.50 -2.24 4.19
C LYS A 398 -7.37 -3.53 3.39
N LEU A 399 -6.35 -4.35 3.65
CA LEU A 399 -6.16 -5.64 2.99
C LEU A 399 -7.35 -6.56 3.27
N VAL A 400 -7.78 -6.66 4.51
CA VAL A 400 -8.96 -7.45 4.91
C VAL A 400 -10.22 -6.96 4.20
N SER A 401 -10.43 -5.64 4.11
CA SER A 401 -11.56 -5.06 3.36
C SER A 401 -11.50 -5.35 1.86
N ILE A 402 -10.31 -5.29 1.24
CA ILE A 402 -10.11 -5.66 -0.16
C ILE A 402 -10.45 -7.13 -0.37
N MET A 403 -10.01 -8.02 0.52
CA MET A 403 -10.27 -9.45 0.43
C MET A 403 -11.75 -9.79 0.59
N ASP A 404 -12.44 -9.16 1.54
CA ASP A 404 -13.89 -9.30 1.67
C ASP A 404 -14.61 -8.85 0.39
N GLN A 405 -14.26 -7.68 -0.16
CA GLN A 405 -14.85 -7.20 -1.41
C GLN A 405 -14.53 -8.12 -2.61
N LEU A 406 -13.33 -8.69 -2.67
CA LEU A 406 -12.92 -9.61 -3.73
C LEU A 406 -13.66 -10.94 -3.65
N PHE A 407 -13.76 -11.54 -2.46
CA PHE A 407 -14.64 -12.67 -2.23
C PHE A 407 -16.08 -12.33 -2.57
N ASN A 408 -16.51 -11.10 -2.26
CA ASN A 408 -17.81 -10.53 -2.63
C ASN A 408 -18.04 -10.48 -4.16
N GLY A 409 -17.05 -10.05 -4.93
CA GLY A 409 -17.06 -10.10 -6.38
C GLY A 409 -17.12 -11.53 -6.94
N TYR A 410 -16.34 -12.45 -6.36
CA TYR A 410 -16.25 -13.83 -6.83
C TYR A 410 -17.56 -14.62 -6.72
N SER A 411 -18.23 -14.66 -5.55
CA SER A 411 -19.52 -15.38 -5.47
C SER A 411 -20.55 -14.79 -6.41
N ARG A 412 -20.60 -13.45 -6.53
CA ARG A 412 -21.56 -12.81 -7.41
C ARG A 412 -21.33 -13.22 -8.87
N LEU A 413 -20.06 -13.17 -9.31
CA LEU A 413 -19.67 -13.58 -10.65
C LEU A 413 -20.02 -15.05 -10.95
N VAL A 414 -19.68 -15.98 -10.06
CA VAL A 414 -19.94 -17.41 -10.30
C VAL A 414 -21.44 -17.73 -10.30
N CYS A 415 -22.22 -17.05 -9.44
CA CYS A 415 -23.67 -17.22 -9.40
C CYS A 415 -24.36 -16.65 -10.65
N GLU A 416 -23.96 -15.46 -11.10
CA GLU A 416 -24.50 -14.86 -12.34
C GLU A 416 -24.12 -15.69 -13.58
N ALA A 417 -22.88 -16.20 -13.64
CA ALA A 417 -22.47 -17.14 -14.70
C ALA A 417 -23.32 -18.43 -14.68
N ALA A 418 -23.61 -18.98 -13.51
CA ALA A 418 -24.46 -20.17 -13.37
C ALA A 418 -25.90 -19.91 -13.83
N ALA A 419 -26.43 -18.75 -13.46
CA ALA A 419 -27.76 -18.31 -13.85
C ALA A 419 -27.90 -18.06 -15.36
N ALA A 420 -26.82 -17.61 -16.01
CA ALA A 420 -26.69 -17.48 -17.46
C ALA A 420 -26.50 -18.84 -18.16
N GLY A 421 -26.03 -19.87 -17.44
CA GLY A 421 -25.80 -21.21 -17.97
C GLY A 421 -24.40 -21.42 -18.53
N GLU A 422 -23.49 -20.48 -18.24
CA GLU A 422 -22.10 -20.49 -18.68
C GLU A 422 -21.26 -21.45 -17.82
N LYS A 423 -21.54 -22.75 -17.93
CA LYS A 423 -20.93 -23.79 -17.08
C LYS A 423 -19.40 -23.77 -17.13
N ALA A 424 -18.82 -23.58 -18.31
CA ALA A 424 -17.36 -23.52 -18.46
C ALA A 424 -16.76 -22.32 -17.70
N LEU A 425 -17.45 -21.17 -17.71
CA LEU A 425 -17.02 -19.99 -16.96
C LEU A 425 -17.15 -20.23 -15.46
N CYS A 426 -18.23 -20.87 -14.99
CA CYS A 426 -18.38 -21.26 -13.59
C CYS A 426 -17.20 -22.11 -13.12
N ASP A 427 -16.81 -23.13 -13.88
CA ASP A 427 -15.69 -24.03 -13.50
C ASP A 427 -14.36 -23.24 -13.37
N ILE A 428 -14.09 -22.32 -14.30
CA ILE A 428 -12.88 -21.48 -14.30
C ILE A 428 -12.88 -20.48 -13.14
N VAL A 429 -14.03 -19.86 -12.84
CA VAL A 429 -14.19 -18.89 -11.73
C VAL A 429 -14.11 -19.61 -10.39
N SER A 430 -14.82 -20.72 -10.21
CA SER A 430 -14.78 -21.55 -8.99
C SER A 430 -13.37 -22.04 -8.69
N SER A 431 -12.61 -22.49 -9.70
CA SER A 431 -11.23 -22.93 -9.48
C SER A 431 -10.32 -21.81 -8.95
N ARG A 432 -10.44 -20.59 -9.50
CA ARG A 432 -9.67 -19.43 -9.00
C ARG A 432 -10.12 -19.00 -7.61
N PHE A 433 -11.43 -18.91 -7.39
CA PHE A 433 -11.98 -18.54 -6.09
C PHE A 433 -11.53 -19.53 -4.99
N GLY A 434 -11.57 -20.84 -5.25
CA GLY A 434 -11.06 -21.85 -4.33
C GLY A 434 -9.57 -21.67 -4.01
N LYS A 435 -8.72 -21.43 -5.02
CA LYS A 435 -7.29 -21.16 -4.81
C LYS A 435 -7.03 -19.91 -3.97
N LEU A 436 -7.77 -18.84 -4.22
CA LEU A 436 -7.67 -17.59 -3.46
C LEU A 436 -8.10 -17.78 -2.00
N ALA A 437 -9.22 -18.50 -1.78
CA ALA A 437 -9.72 -18.84 -0.45
C ALA A 437 -8.69 -19.67 0.34
N GLU A 438 -8.14 -20.72 -0.27
CA GLU A 438 -7.09 -21.55 0.33
C GLU A 438 -5.80 -20.76 0.61
N TRP A 439 -5.46 -19.79 -0.23
CA TRP A 439 -4.32 -18.91 0.00
C TRP A 439 -4.56 -17.99 1.20
N TRP A 440 -5.73 -17.34 1.27
CA TRP A 440 -6.07 -16.37 2.31
C TRP A 440 -6.16 -16.99 3.72
N ASP A 441 -6.78 -18.16 3.84
CA ASP A 441 -7.03 -18.79 5.14
C ASP A 441 -5.73 -19.24 5.85
N LYS A 442 -4.57 -19.17 5.18
CA LYS A 442 -3.25 -19.44 5.77
C LYS A 442 -2.78 -18.34 6.74
N PHE A 443 -3.31 -17.13 6.63
CA PHE A 443 -2.77 -15.95 7.33
C PHE A 443 -3.44 -15.64 8.67
N ALA A 444 -4.34 -16.52 9.14
CA ALA A 444 -5.03 -16.46 10.42
C ALA A 444 -5.60 -15.07 10.80
N THR A 445 -6.15 -14.37 9.81
CA THR A 445 -6.92 -13.13 10.01
C THR A 445 -8.11 -13.31 10.95
N THR A 446 -8.52 -14.55 11.19
CA THR A 446 -9.61 -14.97 12.06
C THR A 446 -9.17 -15.32 13.49
N ALA A 447 -7.87 -15.45 13.74
CA ALA A 447 -7.32 -15.78 15.06
C ALA A 447 -6.95 -14.55 15.90
N VAL A 448 -6.72 -13.40 15.25
CA VAL A 448 -6.41 -12.15 15.93
C VAL A 448 -7.73 -11.45 16.29
N ALA A 449 -8.03 -11.36 17.59
CA ALA A 449 -9.35 -10.93 18.09
C ALA A 449 -9.75 -9.51 17.67
N ASP A 450 -8.78 -8.62 17.46
CA ASP A 450 -9.03 -7.20 17.16
C ASP A 450 -9.15 -6.91 15.65
N LEU A 451 -9.11 -7.93 14.78
CA LEU A 451 -9.25 -7.77 13.33
C LEU A 451 -10.61 -8.24 12.81
N PRO A 452 -11.16 -7.61 11.76
CA PRO A 452 -12.36 -8.12 11.08
C PRO A 452 -12.11 -9.53 10.54
N GLN A 453 -13.03 -10.44 10.82
CA GLN A 453 -12.90 -11.84 10.41
C GLN A 453 -13.44 -12.03 9.00
N VAL A 454 -12.57 -12.49 8.10
CA VAL A 454 -12.93 -12.81 6.71
C VAL A 454 -12.51 -14.24 6.42
N PHE A 455 -13.48 -15.14 6.29
CA PHE A 455 -13.27 -16.56 6.03
C PHE A 455 -13.36 -16.85 4.52
N GLY A 456 -12.23 -17.20 3.92
CA GLY A 456 -12.14 -17.49 2.48
C GLY A 456 -12.92 -18.76 2.14
N ARG A 457 -12.65 -19.86 2.86
CA ARG A 457 -13.29 -21.16 2.59
C ARG A 457 -14.79 -21.15 2.81
N GLU A 458 -15.28 -20.50 3.87
CA GLU A 458 -16.72 -20.34 4.12
C GLU A 458 -17.39 -19.57 2.96
N SER A 459 -16.77 -18.48 2.52
CA SER A 459 -17.25 -17.69 1.38
C SER A 459 -17.32 -18.52 0.10
N TYR A 460 -16.32 -19.36 -0.16
CA TYR A 460 -16.26 -20.23 -1.33
C TYR A 460 -17.28 -21.38 -1.26
N GLU A 461 -17.40 -22.04 -0.10
CA GLU A 461 -18.34 -23.15 0.08
C GLU A 461 -19.80 -22.68 -0.04
N SER A 462 -20.13 -21.53 0.59
CA SER A 462 -21.42 -20.87 0.46
C SER A 462 -21.75 -20.55 -1.01
N ALA A 463 -20.81 -19.92 -1.73
CA ALA A 463 -20.96 -19.62 -3.15
C ALA A 463 -21.19 -20.88 -4.01
N THR A 464 -20.46 -21.96 -3.72
CA THR A 464 -20.51 -23.21 -4.48
C THR A 464 -21.87 -23.90 -4.34
N ARG A 465 -22.47 -23.87 -3.15
CA ARG A 465 -23.83 -24.40 -2.92
C ARG A 465 -24.87 -23.65 -3.74
N VAL A 466 -24.85 -22.31 -3.68
CA VAL A 466 -25.76 -21.46 -4.46
C VAL A 466 -25.57 -21.69 -5.97
N THR A 467 -24.33 -21.76 -6.43
CA THR A 467 -23.98 -22.02 -7.84
C THR A 467 -24.57 -23.35 -8.33
N ARG A 468 -24.51 -24.41 -7.50
CA ARG A 468 -25.07 -25.73 -7.84
C ARG A 468 -26.58 -25.66 -8.00
N ALA A 469 -27.28 -24.98 -7.09
CA ALA A 469 -28.73 -24.78 -7.18
C ALA A 469 -29.09 -24.00 -8.45
N LEU A 470 -28.34 -22.95 -8.79
CA LEU A 470 -28.56 -22.14 -9.99
C LEU A 470 -28.33 -22.89 -11.30
N LEU A 471 -27.29 -23.72 -11.37
CA LEU A 471 -27.05 -24.60 -12.52
C LEU A 471 -28.18 -25.63 -12.69
N ALA A 472 -28.66 -26.21 -11.59
CA ALA A 472 -29.79 -27.15 -11.61
C ALA A 472 -31.08 -26.47 -12.08
N TRP A 473 -31.34 -25.26 -11.57
CA TRP A 473 -32.48 -24.44 -11.97
C TRP A 473 -32.47 -24.11 -13.46
N ASN A 474 -31.30 -23.73 -14.00
CA ASN A 474 -31.15 -23.45 -15.41
C ASN A 474 -31.31 -24.71 -16.28
N ALA A 475 -30.67 -25.82 -15.90
CA ALA A 475 -30.73 -27.09 -16.63
C ALA A 475 -32.16 -27.66 -16.73
N GLN A 476 -32.98 -27.46 -15.69
CA GLN A 476 -34.37 -27.91 -15.67
C GLN A 476 -35.32 -26.99 -16.43
N LYS A 477 -34.85 -25.81 -16.93
CA LYS A 477 -35.68 -24.75 -17.53
C LYS A 477 -36.97 -24.54 -16.75
N VAL A 478 -36.84 -24.51 -15.41
CA VAL A 478 -37.98 -24.52 -14.48
C VAL A 478 -38.92 -23.36 -14.81
N ALA A 479 -40.22 -23.64 -14.87
CA ALA A 479 -41.23 -22.62 -15.13
C ALA A 479 -41.22 -21.56 -14.01
N ALA A 480 -41.47 -20.30 -14.37
CA ALA A 480 -41.56 -19.20 -13.40
C ALA A 480 -42.57 -19.55 -12.28
N GLY A 481 -42.16 -19.40 -11.02
CA GLY A 481 -42.98 -19.68 -9.84
C GLY A 481 -42.93 -21.12 -9.29
N ASP A 482 -41.96 -21.97 -9.66
CA ASP A 482 -41.79 -23.29 -9.03
C ASP A 482 -41.22 -23.19 -7.61
N VAL A 483 -42.12 -22.95 -6.65
CA VAL A 483 -41.82 -22.91 -5.22
C VAL A 483 -41.27 -24.25 -4.71
N SER A 484 -41.64 -25.37 -5.35
CA SER A 484 -41.21 -26.71 -4.92
C SER A 484 -39.74 -26.99 -5.23
N PHE A 485 -39.19 -26.34 -6.27
CA PHE A 485 -37.76 -26.37 -6.56
C PHE A 485 -36.97 -25.63 -5.46
N TRP A 486 -37.29 -24.36 -5.22
CA TRP A 486 -36.54 -23.55 -4.25
C TRP A 486 -36.66 -24.10 -2.83
N LYS A 487 -37.83 -24.60 -2.42
CA LYS A 487 -38.01 -25.24 -1.11
C LYS A 487 -37.05 -26.42 -0.87
N ARG A 488 -36.60 -27.13 -1.91
CA ARG A 488 -35.64 -28.24 -1.79
C ARG A 488 -34.18 -27.77 -1.65
N HIS A 489 -33.88 -26.54 -2.03
CA HIS A 489 -32.52 -25.98 -2.07
C HIS A 489 -32.30 -24.84 -1.07
N VAL A 490 -33.36 -24.32 -0.45
CA VAL A 490 -33.32 -23.25 0.56
C VAL A 490 -32.47 -23.63 1.77
N ASP A 491 -32.51 -24.89 2.20
CA ASP A 491 -31.71 -25.38 3.34
C ASP A 491 -30.19 -25.30 3.07
N GLU A 492 -29.78 -25.12 1.81
CA GLU A 492 -28.37 -24.94 1.44
C GLU A 492 -27.90 -23.47 1.61
N PHE A 493 -28.81 -22.52 1.88
CA PHE A 493 -28.51 -21.09 2.02
C PHE A 493 -28.28 -20.71 3.49
N GLU A 494 -27.01 -20.73 3.91
CA GLU A 494 -26.60 -20.46 5.31
C GLU A 494 -26.13 -19.02 5.55
N SER A 495 -26.21 -18.14 4.54
CA SER A 495 -25.70 -16.76 4.67
C SER A 495 -26.63 -15.70 4.07
N PRO A 496 -26.63 -14.46 4.60
CA PRO A 496 -27.44 -13.35 4.08
C PRO A 496 -27.21 -13.14 2.58
N ARG A 497 -25.96 -13.30 2.18
CA ARG A 497 -25.48 -13.17 0.81
C ARG A 497 -26.07 -14.22 -0.14
N ALA A 498 -26.17 -15.47 0.30
CA ALA A 498 -26.74 -16.55 -0.50
C ALA A 498 -28.20 -16.24 -0.88
N TYR A 499 -29.00 -15.81 0.10
CA TYR A 499 -30.38 -15.35 -0.13
C TYR A 499 -30.41 -14.14 -1.07
N ALA A 500 -29.59 -13.13 -0.80
CA ALA A 500 -29.62 -11.89 -1.55
C ALA A 500 -29.32 -12.07 -3.04
N ILE A 501 -28.31 -12.88 -3.39
CA ILE A 501 -27.94 -13.16 -4.79
C ILE A 501 -29.08 -13.88 -5.52
N VAL A 502 -29.69 -14.89 -4.89
CA VAL A 502 -30.78 -15.65 -5.53
C VAL A 502 -32.03 -14.79 -5.70
N VAL A 503 -32.38 -13.98 -4.69
CA VAL A 503 -33.51 -13.05 -4.78
C VAL A 503 -33.27 -12.01 -5.88
N ASP A 504 -32.11 -11.36 -5.91
CA ASP A 504 -31.76 -10.38 -6.98
C ASP A 504 -31.89 -11.00 -8.37
N LEU A 505 -31.39 -12.22 -8.54
CA LEU A 505 -31.49 -12.94 -9.80
C LEU A 505 -32.94 -13.24 -10.22
N LEU A 506 -33.79 -13.68 -9.28
CA LEU A 506 -35.20 -13.93 -9.54
C LEU A 506 -35.94 -12.64 -9.92
N LEU A 507 -35.59 -11.52 -9.26
CA LEU A 507 -36.11 -10.20 -9.60
C LEU A 507 -35.71 -9.78 -11.03
N LYS A 508 -34.45 -10.00 -11.43
CA LYS A 508 -33.98 -9.75 -12.81
C LYS A 508 -34.74 -10.60 -13.84
N LYS A 509 -35.06 -11.85 -13.52
CA LYS A 509 -35.91 -12.71 -14.38
C LYS A 509 -37.42 -12.43 -14.25
N LYS A 510 -37.82 -11.40 -13.49
CA LYS A 510 -39.22 -11.00 -13.23
C LYS A 510 -40.07 -12.08 -12.58
N ASP A 511 -39.45 -13.04 -11.87
CA ASP A 511 -40.15 -14.06 -11.09
C ASP A 511 -40.48 -13.52 -9.68
N ALA A 512 -41.50 -12.66 -9.64
CA ALA A 512 -41.94 -12.03 -8.41
C ALA A 512 -42.43 -13.05 -7.37
N VAL A 513 -43.01 -14.19 -7.78
CA VAL A 513 -43.56 -15.16 -6.83
C VAL A 513 -42.44 -15.93 -6.13
N ALA A 514 -41.44 -16.40 -6.87
CA ALA A 514 -40.29 -17.09 -6.26
C ALA A 514 -39.47 -16.14 -5.38
N ALA A 515 -39.24 -14.90 -5.83
CA ALA A 515 -38.54 -13.88 -5.04
C ALA A 515 -39.25 -13.55 -3.73
N MET A 516 -40.59 -13.41 -3.77
CA MET A 516 -41.43 -13.18 -2.59
C MET A 516 -41.26 -14.29 -1.54
N ASN A 517 -41.33 -15.55 -1.96
CA ASN A 517 -41.23 -16.69 -1.05
C ASN A 517 -39.84 -16.80 -0.42
N LEU A 518 -38.78 -16.53 -1.18
CA LEU A 518 -37.41 -16.54 -0.64
C LEU A 518 -37.16 -15.37 0.32
N LEU A 519 -37.75 -14.19 0.08
CA LEU A 519 -37.70 -13.08 1.03
C LEU A 519 -38.38 -13.47 2.35
N ILE A 520 -39.60 -14.01 2.30
CA ILE A 520 -40.30 -14.46 3.52
C ILE A 520 -39.54 -15.57 4.24
N GLN A 521 -38.96 -16.51 3.49
CA GLN A 521 -38.12 -17.56 4.07
C GLN A 521 -36.90 -16.97 4.79
N TRP A 522 -36.18 -16.03 4.16
CA TRP A 522 -35.04 -15.37 4.78
C TRP A 522 -35.45 -14.63 6.06
N LEU A 523 -36.60 -13.94 6.02
CA LEU A 523 -37.19 -13.31 7.19
C LEU A 523 -37.47 -14.33 8.32
N SER A 524 -38.04 -15.50 7.98
CA SER A 524 -38.37 -16.54 8.97
C SER A 524 -37.15 -17.17 9.65
N VAL A 525 -35.95 -17.03 9.07
CA VAL A 525 -34.68 -17.54 9.63
C VAL A 525 -33.79 -16.41 10.16
N SER A 526 -34.34 -15.21 10.37
CA SER A 526 -33.59 -14.02 10.78
C SER A 526 -32.78 -14.18 12.06
N ASP A 527 -33.22 -15.07 12.96
CA ASP A 527 -32.53 -15.39 14.22
C ASP A 527 -31.18 -16.09 13.99
N SER A 528 -31.03 -16.76 12.85
CA SER A 528 -29.83 -17.53 12.47
C SER A 528 -29.05 -16.89 11.32
N VAL A 529 -29.74 -16.18 10.42
CA VAL A 529 -29.15 -15.53 9.25
C VAL A 529 -29.53 -14.06 9.27
N ALA A 530 -28.55 -13.18 9.46
CA ALA A 530 -28.80 -11.74 9.49
C ALA A 530 -29.54 -11.24 8.23
N LEU A 531 -30.40 -10.24 8.39
CA LEU A 531 -31.16 -9.63 7.29
C LEU A 531 -30.37 -8.58 6.51
N GLU A 532 -29.15 -8.29 6.95
CA GLU A 532 -28.26 -7.33 6.32
C GLU A 532 -26.80 -7.78 6.44
N SER A 533 -26.06 -7.65 5.35
CA SER A 533 -24.62 -7.89 5.29
C SER A 533 -24.00 -7.04 4.17
N GLY A 534 -23.31 -5.96 4.55
CA GLY A 534 -22.64 -5.07 3.60
C GLY A 534 -23.60 -4.42 2.61
N ILE A 535 -23.49 -4.77 1.32
CA ILE A 535 -24.37 -4.26 0.25
C ILE A 535 -25.68 -5.05 0.11
N TYR A 536 -25.79 -6.20 0.80
CA TYR A 536 -26.94 -7.08 0.72
C TYR A 536 -27.89 -6.77 1.87
N SER A 537 -29.03 -6.17 1.55
CA SER A 537 -30.06 -5.82 2.53
C SER A 537 -31.40 -6.40 2.10
N PHE A 538 -32.06 -7.07 3.03
CA PHE A 538 -33.44 -7.52 2.88
C PHE A 538 -34.35 -6.38 2.44
N CYS A 539 -34.23 -5.20 3.06
CA CYS A 539 -35.05 -4.02 2.77
C CYS A 539 -34.86 -3.53 1.32
N THR A 540 -33.63 -3.50 0.82
CA THR A 540 -33.34 -3.10 -0.57
C THR A 540 -33.96 -4.08 -1.56
N LEU A 541 -33.84 -5.39 -1.32
CA LEU A 541 -34.42 -6.42 -2.19
C LEU A 541 -35.94 -6.46 -2.11
N PHE A 542 -36.52 -6.24 -0.94
CA PHE A 542 -37.95 -6.05 -0.76
C PHE A 542 -38.47 -4.85 -1.59
N MET A 543 -37.81 -3.69 -1.51
CA MET A 543 -38.18 -2.53 -2.33
C MET A 543 -38.03 -2.82 -3.83
N GLY A 544 -36.98 -3.54 -4.22
CA GLY A 544 -36.79 -4.03 -5.58
C GLY A 544 -37.95 -4.93 -6.03
N TRP A 545 -38.38 -5.85 -5.18
CA TRP A 545 -39.54 -6.71 -5.41
C TRP A 545 -40.83 -5.93 -5.60
N VAL A 546 -41.12 -4.97 -4.71
CA VAL A 546 -42.30 -4.10 -4.82
C VAL A 546 -42.29 -3.37 -6.16
N ASN A 547 -41.15 -2.81 -6.58
CA ASN A 547 -41.02 -2.14 -7.87
C ASN A 547 -41.30 -3.06 -9.05
N VAL A 548 -40.79 -4.30 -9.04
CA VAL A 548 -41.05 -5.31 -10.08
C VAL A 548 -42.53 -5.68 -10.14
N VAL A 549 -43.20 -5.82 -9.00
CA VAL A 549 -44.64 -6.12 -8.96
C VAL A 549 -45.46 -4.93 -9.49
N LEU A 550 -45.17 -3.71 -9.04
CA LEU A 550 -45.89 -2.51 -9.48
C LEU A 550 -45.69 -2.20 -10.98
N THR A 551 -44.49 -2.45 -11.53
CA THR A 551 -44.23 -2.23 -12.98
C THR A 551 -44.96 -3.23 -13.89
N ARG A 552 -45.43 -4.37 -13.37
CA ARG A 552 -46.25 -5.30 -14.17
C ARG A 552 -47.64 -4.73 -14.49
N SER A 553 -48.15 -3.81 -13.64
CA SER A 553 -49.41 -3.09 -13.84
C SER A 553 -50.60 -4.00 -14.21
N ASP A 554 -50.63 -5.22 -13.64
CA ASP A 554 -51.69 -6.21 -13.83
C ASP A 554 -52.69 -6.21 -12.65
N GLU A 555 -53.93 -6.69 -12.86
CA GLU A 555 -54.95 -6.78 -11.80
C GLU A 555 -54.50 -7.65 -10.60
N THR A 556 -53.47 -8.48 -10.80
CA THR A 556 -52.90 -9.39 -9.80
C THR A 556 -51.82 -8.77 -8.91
N SER A 557 -51.32 -7.58 -9.24
CA SER A 557 -50.22 -6.91 -8.54
C SER A 557 -50.59 -6.53 -7.10
N TRP A 558 -51.77 -5.95 -6.90
CA TRP A 558 -52.23 -5.50 -5.58
C TRP A 558 -52.54 -6.65 -4.61
N PRO A 559 -53.25 -7.72 -5.03
CA PRO A 559 -53.39 -8.92 -4.21
C PRO A 559 -52.05 -9.54 -3.76
N LEU A 560 -51.03 -9.52 -4.63
CA LEU A 560 -49.72 -10.08 -4.31
C LEU A 560 -48.97 -9.27 -3.26
N ILE A 561 -49.03 -7.93 -3.35
CA ILE A 561 -48.46 -7.02 -2.33
C ILE A 561 -49.15 -7.25 -0.98
N ARG A 562 -50.49 -7.29 -0.96
CA ARG A 562 -51.25 -7.56 0.27
C ARG A 562 -50.84 -8.89 0.91
N LYS A 563 -50.76 -9.95 0.10
CA LYS A 563 -50.33 -11.27 0.54
C LYS A 563 -48.91 -11.26 1.14
N PHE A 564 -48.00 -10.47 0.59
CA PHE A 564 -46.66 -10.34 1.15
C PHE A 564 -46.66 -9.66 2.52
N PHE A 565 -47.40 -8.56 2.70
CA PHE A 565 -47.53 -7.90 4.00
C PHE A 565 -48.19 -8.82 5.04
N ASP A 566 -49.22 -9.57 4.65
CA ASP A 566 -49.84 -10.59 5.52
C ASP A 566 -48.79 -11.63 5.98
N TYR A 567 -47.88 -12.07 5.09
CA TYR A 567 -46.81 -12.99 5.47
C TYR A 567 -45.69 -12.33 6.27
N LEU A 568 -45.38 -11.07 6.01
CA LEU A 568 -44.37 -10.33 6.75
C LEU A 568 -44.79 -10.19 8.21
N GLU A 569 -46.05 -9.83 8.48
CA GLU A 569 -46.59 -9.76 9.85
C GLU A 569 -46.50 -11.10 10.59
N VAL A 570 -46.70 -12.22 9.89
CA VAL A 570 -46.64 -13.56 10.49
C VAL A 570 -45.20 -14.04 10.75
N ASN A 571 -44.23 -13.63 9.92
CA ASN A 571 -42.85 -14.14 9.97
C ASN A 571 -41.84 -13.18 10.61
N ALA A 572 -42.21 -11.94 10.92
CA ALA A 572 -41.31 -10.94 11.52
C ALA A 572 -41.00 -11.14 13.02
N GLY A 573 -41.52 -12.20 13.65
CA GLY A 573 -41.34 -12.48 15.09
C GLY A 573 -42.26 -11.66 16.00
N GLU A 574 -42.13 -11.83 17.32
CA GLU A 574 -42.81 -10.97 18.32
C GLU A 574 -42.10 -9.61 18.40
N TRP A 575 -42.85 -8.52 18.30
CA TRP A 575 -42.39 -7.13 18.35
C TRP A 575 -42.01 -6.64 19.75
#